data_AF-A0A348WI76-F1
#
_entry.id   AF-A0A348WI76-F1
#
_cell.length_a   1.000
_cell.length_b   1.000
_cell.length_c   1.000
_cell.angle_alpha   90.00
_cell.angle_beta   90.00
_cell.angle_gamma   90.00
#
_symmetry.space_group_name_H-M   'P 1'
#
loop_
_entity.id
_entity.type
_entity.pdbx_description
1 polymer ?
#
loop_
_entity_poly.entity_id
_entity_poly.type
_entity_poly.pdbx_seq_one_letter_code
_entity_poly.pdbx_strand_id
1 'polypeptide(L)' 'MEEMLREYLPILVFLAVAIGLGLVLIFAAIIVAVRNPDPEKVSAYECGFNAF' A
#
# COMPACT_ATOMS: atom_id res chain seq x y z
N MET A 1 35.50 -3.79 -2.40
CA MET A 1 34.37 -2.86 -2.10
C MET A 1 33.44 -2.72 -3.28
N GLU A 2 33.91 -2.32 -4.47
CA GLU A 2 33.04 -2.23 -5.66
C GLU A 2 32.33 -3.54 -6.01
N GLU A 3 33.04 -4.67 -5.99
CA GLU A 3 32.48 -5.97 -6.36
C GLU A 3 31.36 -6.39 -5.40
N MET A 4 31.58 -6.26 -4.10
CA MET A 4 30.57 -6.44 -3.06
C MET A 4 29.34 -5.54 -3.28
N LEU A 5 29.50 -4.27 -3.68
CA LEU A 5 28.38 -3.37 -3.95
C LEU A 5 27.56 -3.80 -5.18
N ARG A 6 28.20 -4.37 -6.20
CA ARG A 6 27.51 -4.88 -7.39
C ARG A 6 26.58 -6.04 -7.07
N GLU A 7 26.89 -6.84 -6.05
CA GLU A 7 26.03 -7.93 -5.58
C GLU A 7 24.72 -7.44 -4.93
N TYR A 8 24.68 -6.19 -4.44
CA TYR A 8 23.45 -5.59 -3.89
C TYR A 8 22.54 -4.98 -4.96
N LEU A 9 23.05 -4.69 -6.16
CA LEU A 9 22.27 -4.09 -7.23
C LEU A 9 21.03 -4.94 -7.60
N PRO A 10 21.11 -6.27 -7.76
CA PRO A 10 19.92 -7.11 -8.00
C PRO A 10 18.88 -7.02 -6.88
N ILE A 11 19.31 -6.90 -5.62
CA ILE A 11 18.41 -6.76 -4.46
C ILE A 11 17.64 -5.44 -4.55
N LEU A 12 18.33 -4.34 -4.87
CA LEU A 12 17.70 -3.04 -5.04
C LEU A 12 16.72 -3.00 -6.22
N VAL A 13 17.06 -3.66 -7.33
CA VAL A 13 16.16 -3.79 -8.49
C VAL A 13 14.90 -4.56 -8.09
N PHE A 14 15.05 -5.69 -7.40
CA PHE A 14 13.90 -6.46 -6.92
C PHE A 14 13.03 -5.64 -5.97
N LEU A 15 13.64 -4.92 -5.03
CA LEU A 15 12.94 -4.02 -4.11
C LEU A 15 12.17 -2.92 -4.86
N ALA A 16 12.79 -2.30 -5.87
CA ALA A 16 12.15 -1.29 -6.69
C ALA A 16 10.93 -1.84 -7.44
N VAL A 17 11.03 -3.06 -7.99
CA VAL A 17 9.89 -3.74 -8.64
C VAL A 17 8.79 -4.06 -7.64
N ALA A 18 9.14 -4.57 -6.46
CA ALA A 18 8.17 -4.90 -5.40
C ALA A 18 7.40 -3.65 -4.93
N ILE A 19 8.11 -2.54 -4.68
CA ILE A 19 7.51 -1.25 -4.34
C ILE A 19 6.65 -0.75 -5.50
N GLY A 20 7.16 -0.79 -6.73
CA GLY A 20 6.44 -0.35 -7.92
C GLY A 20 5.11 -1.11 -8.10
N LEU A 21 5.14 -2.43 -7.96
CA LEU A 21 3.94 -3.27 -8.03
C LEU A 21 2.97 -2.95 -6.89
N GLY A 22 3.46 -2.79 -5.65
CA GLY A 22 2.64 -2.40 -4.51
C GLY A 22 1.93 -1.06 -4.72
N LEU A 23 2.66 -0.07 -5.24
CA LEU A 23 2.09 1.23 -5.60
C LEU A 23 1.04 1.11 -6.70
N VAL A 24 1.29 0.33 -7.75
CA VAL A 24 0.31 0.09 -8.82
C VAL A 24 -1.00 -0.47 -8.26
N LEU A 25 -0.92 -1.44 -7.35
CA LEU A 25 -2.13 -2.03 -6.73
C LEU A 25 -2.87 -1.03 -5.84
N ILE A 26 -2.15 -0.23 -5.03
CA ILE A 26 -2.76 0.82 -4.21
C ILE A 26 -3.44 1.87 -5.09
N PHE A 27 -2.76 2.36 -6.13
CA PHE A 27 -3.34 3.33 -7.06
C PHE A 27 -4.52 2.77 -7.83
N ALA A 28 -4.48 1.50 -8.23
CA ALA A 28 -5.62 0.83 -8.84
C ALA A 28 -6.84 0.84 -7.91
N ALA A 29 -6.67 0.52 -6.63
CA ALA A 29 -7.75 0.60 -5.64
C ALA A 29 -8.29 2.03 -5.50
N ILE A 30 -7.42 3.04 -5.43
CA ILE A 30 -7.82 4.45 -5.28
C ILE A 30 -8.62 4.95 -6.50
N ILE A 31 -8.25 4.53 -7.71
CA ILE A 31 -8.84 5.03 -8.97
C ILE A 31 -10.11 4.24 -9.35
N VAL A 32 -10.11 2.92 -9.19
CA VAL A 32 -11.17 2.04 -9.73
C VAL A 32 -12.30 1.81 -8.73
N ALA A 33 -12.05 1.89 -7.41
CA ALA A 33 -13.06 1.56 -6.41
C ALA A 33 -14.22 2.56 -6.39
N VAL A 34 -15.44 2.05 -6.22
CA VAL A 34 -16.66 2.86 -6.02
C VAL A 34 -16.55 3.61 -4.69
N ARG A 35 -16.73 4.94 -4.75
CA ARG A 35 -16.71 5.80 -3.57
C ARG A 35 -18.13 6.15 -3.13
N ASN A 36 -18.64 5.44 -2.11
CA ASN A 36 -19.93 5.73 -1.48
C ASN A 36 -19.80 5.78 0.06
N PRO A 37 -19.10 6.80 0.61
CA PRO A 37 -18.91 6.95 2.04
C PRO A 37 -20.20 7.44 2.69
N ASP A 38 -20.62 6.77 3.75
CA ASP A 38 -21.64 7.25 4.69
C ASP A 38 -21.04 7.24 6.10
N PRO A 39 -21.59 8.02 7.05
CA PRO A 39 -21.03 8.18 8.39
C PRO A 39 -20.82 6.85 9.14
N GLU A 40 -21.69 5.87 8.92
CA GLU A 40 -21.59 4.56 9.56
C GLU A 40 -20.51 3.68 8.92
N LYS A 41 -20.29 3.75 7.60
CA LYS A 41 -19.21 3.00 6.92
C LYS A 41 -17.81 3.51 7.24
N VAL A 42 -17.68 4.78 7.61
CA VAL A 42 -16.38 5.40 7.92
C VAL A 42 -16.16 5.59 9.42
N SER A 43 -17.12 5.18 10.26
CA SER A 43 -16.95 5.18 11.71
C SER A 43 -15.98 4.06 12.13
N ALA A 44 -15.34 4.23 13.29
CA ALA A 44 -14.56 3.17 13.88
C ALA A 44 -15.49 1.98 14.22
N TYR A 45 -15.04 0.76 13.96
CA TYR A 45 -15.82 -0.42 14.27
C TYR A 45 -15.85 -0.64 15.79
N GLU A 46 -16.98 -0.33 16.41
CA GLU A 46 -17.21 -0.51 17.85
C GLU A 46 -18.63 -1.05 18.13
N CYS A 47 -19.12 -2.00 17.32
CA CYS A 47 -20.45 -2.63 17.49
C CYS A 47 -21.63 -1.64 17.65
N GLY A 48 -21.51 -0.41 17.11
CA GLY A 48 -22.52 0.65 17.24
C GLY A 48 -22.36 1.56 18.47
N PHE A 49 -21.28 1.40 19.26
CA PHE A 49 -20.92 2.31 20.34
C PHE A 49 -19.99 3.44 19.85
N ASN A 50 -19.89 4.50 20.65
CA ASN A 50 -18.89 5.54 20.42
C ASN A 50 -17.49 5.00 20.71
N ALA A 51 -16.54 5.30 19.82
CA ALA A 51 -15.13 5.05 20.07
C ALA A 51 -14.67 5.85 21.30
N PHE A 52 -13.88 5.20 22.14
CA PHE A 52 -13.28 5.75 23.36
C PHE A 52 -12.01 6.55 23.07
#